data_AF-A0AAW1LDN9-F1
#
_entry.id   AF-A0AAW1LDN9-F1
#
_cell.length_a   1.000
_cell.length_b   1.000
_cell.length_c   1.000
_cell.angle_alpha   90.00
_cell.angle_beta   90.00
_cell.angle_gamma   90.00
#
_symmetry.space_group_name_H-M   'P 1'
#
loop_
_entity.id
_entity.type
_entity.pdbx_description
1 polymer ?
#
loop_
_entity_poly.entity_id
_entity_poly.type
_entity_poly.pdbx_seq_one_letter_code
_entity_poly.pdbx_strand_id
1 'polypeptide(L)'
;MLTSNKMSQVPPNIQLQLLKTYTDIEEKNAKNWKSKWGWILGEYKDLKNRLKQRTDVSEVMEKAPITDPRKILPVPKSVNHEYGWVCSKPEFCLQIYGPDVPNRRIPEKYCW
;
A
#
# COMPACT_ATOMS: atom_id res chain seq x y z
N MET A 1 -31.48 9.50 -51.00
CA MET A 1 -30.18 10.20 -51.13
C MET A 1 -30.41 11.67 -50.83
N LEU A 2 -29.47 12.29 -50.10
CA LEU A 2 -29.40 13.71 -49.73
C LEU A 2 -30.49 14.13 -48.71
N THR A 3 -30.14 14.64 -47.54
CA THR A 3 -29.30 15.83 -47.36
C THR A 3 -28.40 15.73 -46.13
N SER A 4 -27.13 15.45 -46.41
CA SER A 4 -26.02 16.01 -45.62
C SER A 4 -26.13 17.54 -45.60
N ASN A 5 -25.63 18.16 -44.54
CA ASN A 5 -25.36 19.61 -44.40
C ASN A 5 -26.56 20.53 -44.11
N LYS A 6 -27.10 20.46 -42.88
CA LYS A 6 -27.67 21.65 -42.20
C LYS A 6 -26.82 22.17 -41.04
N MET A 7 -25.54 21.80 -40.98
CA MET A 7 -24.53 22.66 -40.34
C MET A 7 -24.16 23.77 -41.33
N SER A 8 -25.15 24.58 -41.70
CA SER A 8 -24.95 25.81 -42.46
C SER A 8 -24.03 26.69 -41.63
N GLN A 9 -22.84 26.94 -42.16
CA GLN A 9 -21.76 27.71 -41.56
C GLN A 9 -22.32 28.98 -40.92
N VAL A 10 -22.27 29.08 -39.60
CA VAL A 10 -22.57 30.32 -38.88
C VAL A 10 -21.71 31.41 -39.50
N PRO A 11 -22.27 32.55 -39.96
CA PRO A 11 -21.48 33.55 -40.66
C PRO A 11 -20.30 33.99 -39.77
N PRO A 12 -19.12 34.21 -40.35
CA PRO A 12 -17.87 34.36 -39.59
C PRO A 12 -17.91 35.49 -38.56
N ASN A 13 -18.72 36.53 -38.81
CA ASN A 13 -18.96 37.62 -37.86
C ASN A 13 -19.63 37.14 -36.56
N ILE A 14 -20.65 36.28 -36.66
CA ILE A 14 -21.36 35.74 -35.49
C ILE A 14 -20.44 34.78 -34.71
N GLN A 15 -19.59 34.01 -35.41
CA GLN A 15 -18.61 33.13 -34.74
C GLN A 15 -17.58 33.93 -33.93
N LEU A 16 -17.08 35.04 -34.49
CA LEU A 16 -16.15 35.93 -33.79
C LEU A 16 -16.80 36.62 -32.59
N GLN A 17 -18.08 37.00 -32.70
CA GLN A 17 -18.83 37.55 -31.57
C GLN A 17 -19.03 36.51 -30.46
N LEU A 18 -19.40 35.28 -30.82
CA LEU A 18 -19.52 34.18 -29.87
C LEU A 18 -18.20 33.93 -29.14
N LEU A 19 -17.09 33.83 -29.87
CA LEU A 19 -15.76 33.64 -29.28
C LEU A 19 -15.44 34.73 -28.25
N LYS A 20 -15.67 36.00 -28.60
CA LYS A 20 -15.49 37.14 -27.69
C LYS A 20 -16.36 37.03 -26.43
N THR A 21 -17.62 36.65 -26.59
CA THR A 21 -18.50 36.48 -25.42
C THR A 21 -18.03 35.34 -24.52
N TYR A 22 -17.54 34.23 -25.08
CA TYR A 22 -16.98 33.14 -24.28
C TYR A 22 -15.73 33.60 -23.52
N THR A 23 -14.80 34.30 -24.18
CA THR A 23 -13.61 34.82 -23.50
C THR A 23 -13.96 35.79 -22.38
N ASP A 24 -14.95 36.67 -22.60
CA ASP A 24 -15.40 37.62 -21.57
C ASP A 24 -16.05 36.93 -20.38
N ILE A 25 -16.81 35.86 -20.63
CA ILE A 25 -17.44 35.05 -19.59
C ILE A 25 -16.38 34.30 -18.78
N GLU A 26 -15.40 33.69 -19.45
CA GLU A 26 -14.28 33.01 -18.80
C GLU A 26 -13.49 33.97 -17.89
N GLU A 27 -13.16 35.17 -18.37
CA GLU A 27 -12.47 36.18 -17.55
C GLU A 27 -13.29 36.61 -16.33
N LYS A 28 -14.60 36.84 -16.51
CA LYS A 28 -15.51 37.20 -15.40
C LYS A 28 -15.62 36.06 -14.40
N ASN A 29 -15.72 34.82 -14.86
CA ASN A 29 -15.81 33.65 -14.02
C ASN A 29 -14.51 33.45 -13.22
N ALA A 30 -13.35 33.62 -13.85
CA ALA A 30 -12.06 33.54 -13.18
C ALA A 30 -11.92 34.62 -12.07
N LYS A 31 -12.32 35.86 -12.36
CA LYS A 31 -12.33 36.95 -11.37
C LYS A 31 -13.31 36.67 -10.23
N ASN A 32 -14.52 36.23 -10.54
CA ASN A 32 -15.54 35.88 -9.55
C ASN A 32 -15.11 34.71 -8.67
N TRP A 33 -14.50 33.68 -9.26
CA TRP A 33 -13.95 32.54 -8.53
C TRP A 33 -12.91 32.99 -7.51
N LYS A 34 -11.93 33.78 -7.96
CA LYS A 34 -10.88 34.31 -7.09
C LYS A 34 -11.42 35.22 -5.99
N SER A 35 -12.43 36.05 -6.29
CA SER A 35 -13.05 36.93 -5.30
C SER A 35 -13.86 36.16 -4.25
N LYS A 36 -14.68 35.19 -4.67
CA LYS A 36 -15.58 34.46 -3.75
C LYS A 36 -14.89 33.33 -2.99
N TRP A 37 -13.90 32.68 -3.60
CA TRP A 37 -13.30 31.44 -3.10
C TRP A 37 -11.78 31.54 -2.91
N GLY A 38 -11.14 32.63 -3.33
CA GLY A 38 -9.68 32.79 -3.21
C GLY A 38 -9.19 32.81 -1.76
N TRP A 39 -10.02 33.19 -0.80
CA TRP A 39 -9.68 33.19 0.64
C TRP A 39 -9.41 31.77 1.17
N ILE A 40 -10.05 30.74 0.62
CA ILE A 40 -9.85 29.33 1.03
C ILE A 40 -8.38 28.91 0.83
N LEU A 41 -7.74 29.38 -0.25
CA LEU A 41 -6.33 29.11 -0.51
C LEU A 41 -5.42 29.79 0.51
N GLY A 42 -5.83 30.94 1.06
CA GLY A 42 -5.14 31.61 2.16
C GLY A 42 -5.26 30.80 3.45
N GLU A 43 -6.48 30.41 3.82
CA GLU A 43 -6.72 29.59 5.02
C GLU A 43 -5.99 28.25 4.97
N TYR A 44 -5.96 27.60 3.80
CA TYR A 44 -5.23 26.35 3.64
C TYR A 44 -3.72 26.53 3.84
N LYS A 45 -3.14 27.64 3.36
CA LYS A 45 -1.73 27.97 3.60
C LYS A 45 -1.47 28.19 5.10
N ASP A 46 -2.37 28.91 5.77
CA ASP A 46 -2.25 29.18 7.21
C ASP A 46 -2.36 27.90 8.03
N LEU A 47 -3.32 27.03 7.70
CA LEU A 47 -3.47 25.72 8.32
C LEU A 47 -2.21 24.86 8.11
N LYS A 48 -1.69 24.81 6.88
CA LYS A 48 -0.45 24.09 6.56
C LYS A 48 0.72 24.60 7.40
N ASN A 49 0.86 25.91 7.54
CA ASN A 49 1.93 26.52 8.33
C ASN A 49 1.78 26.18 9.83
N ARG A 50 0.56 26.23 10.37
CA ARG A 50 0.27 25.84 11.77
C ARG A 50 0.58 24.37 12.03
N LEU A 51 0.23 23.48 11.10
CA LEU A 51 0.55 22.06 11.21
C LEU A 51 2.05 21.85 11.17
N LYS A 52 2.76 22.49 10.22
CA LYS A 52 4.21 22.41 10.13
C LYS A 52 4.89 22.88 11.41
N GLN A 53 4.50 24.03 11.97
CA GLN A 53 5.03 24.52 13.24
C GLN A 53 4.81 23.53 14.38
N ARG A 54 3.63 22.89 14.46
CA ARG A 54 3.35 21.88 15.48
C ARG A 54 4.18 20.62 15.28
N THR A 55 4.40 20.20 14.04
CA THR A 55 5.26 19.04 13.72
C THR A 55 6.72 19.33 14.05
N ASP A 56 7.23 20.51 13.68
CA ASP A 56 8.62 20.91 13.92
C ASP A 56 8.93 21.04 15.43
N VAL A 57 7.93 21.39 16.25
CA VAL A 57 8.06 21.48 17.73
C VAL A 57 7.75 20.14 18.42
N SER A 58 7.19 19.16 17.71
CA SER A 58 6.86 17.86 18.29
C SER A 58 8.11 16.98 18.40
N GLU A 59 8.78 17.05 19.54
CA GLU A 59 9.87 16.12 19.93
C GLU A 59 9.40 14.65 20.06
N VAL A 60 8.09 14.39 19.96
CA VAL A 60 7.46 13.12 20.35
C VAL A 60 7.55 12.05 19.26
N MET A 61 7.79 12.40 17.99
CA MET A 61 7.84 11.40 16.92
C MET A 61 9.18 10.65 16.78
N GLU A 62 10.28 11.12 17.38
CA GLU A 62 11.60 10.52 17.12
C GLU A 62 12.00 9.36 18.04
N LYS A 63 11.33 9.09 19.16
CA LYS A 63 11.92 8.20 20.19
C LYS A 63 10.99 7.22 20.91
N ALA A 64 9.98 6.70 20.23
CA ALA A 64 9.31 5.50 20.73
C ALA A 64 9.30 4.44 19.62
N PRO A 65 10.19 3.42 19.67
CA PRO A 65 9.85 2.17 19.02
C PRO A 65 8.57 1.68 19.69
N ILE A 66 7.43 1.89 19.02
CA ILE A 66 6.15 1.28 19.40
C ILE A 66 6.38 -0.22 19.26
N THR A 67 6.83 -0.83 20.34
CA THR A 67 7.03 -2.26 20.42
C THR A 67 5.62 -2.79 20.64
N ASP A 68 5.00 -3.25 19.56
CA ASP A 68 3.65 -3.80 19.61
C ASP A 68 3.60 -4.87 20.72
N PRO A 69 2.76 -4.71 21.76
CA PRO A 69 2.65 -5.69 22.84
C PRO A 69 2.13 -7.05 22.32
N ARG A 70 1.61 -7.12 21.10
CA ARG A 70 1.20 -8.34 20.41
C ARG A 70 2.31 -8.97 19.57
N LYS A 71 3.52 -8.39 19.56
CA LYS A 71 4.64 -8.95 18.82
C LYS A 71 5.06 -10.28 19.45
N ILE A 72 4.85 -11.35 18.70
CA ILE A 72 5.25 -12.70 19.07
C ILE A 72 6.78 -12.69 19.25
N LEU A 73 7.25 -13.10 20.43
CA LEU A 73 8.67 -13.28 20.72
C LEU A 73 9.29 -14.21 19.65
N PRO A 74 10.59 -14.05 19.33
CA PRO A 74 11.24 -14.98 18.42
C PRO A 74 11.04 -16.42 18.93
N VAL A 75 10.70 -17.32 18.01
CA VAL A 75 10.47 -18.73 18.33
C VAL A 75 11.69 -19.22 19.12
N PRO A 76 11.50 -19.77 20.34
CA PRO A 76 12.62 -20.26 21.12
C PRO A 76 13.33 -21.32 20.27
N LYS A 77 14.68 -21.31 20.28
CA LYS A 77 15.47 -22.38 19.66
C LYS A 77 15.18 -23.67 20.42
N SER A 78 14.12 -24.36 20.02
CA SER A 78 13.75 -25.64 20.58
C SER A 78 14.68 -26.70 20.01
N VAL A 79 15.10 -27.60 20.88
CA VAL A 79 15.82 -28.85 20.56
C VAL A 79 14.95 -29.79 19.71
N ASN A 80 13.73 -29.38 19.31
CA ASN A 80 12.81 -30.20 18.53
C ASN A 80 13.37 -30.60 17.15
N HIS A 81 14.34 -29.86 16.63
CA HIS A 81 15.06 -30.22 15.41
C HIS A 81 16.04 -31.41 15.62
N GLU A 82 16.41 -31.70 16.87
CA GLU A 82 17.32 -32.80 17.22
C GLU A 82 16.60 -34.13 17.40
N TYR A 83 15.29 -34.15 17.65
CA TYR A 83 14.54 -35.42 17.72
C TYR A 83 14.58 -36.16 16.38
N GLY A 84 14.55 -35.44 15.26
CA GLY A 84 14.75 -36.04 13.93
C GLY A 84 16.13 -36.67 13.76
N TRP A 85 17.17 -36.05 14.36
CA TRP A 85 18.53 -36.57 14.32
C TRP A 85 18.71 -37.85 15.15
N VAL A 86 18.06 -37.93 16.32
CA VAL A 86 18.06 -39.16 17.13
C VAL A 86 17.35 -40.30 16.39
N CYS A 87 16.20 -40.02 15.75
CA CYS A 87 15.46 -41.01 14.97
C CYS A 87 16.16 -41.42 13.66
N SER A 88 17.04 -40.57 13.12
CA SER A 88 17.86 -40.87 11.93
C SER A 88 18.97 -41.88 12.21
N LYS A 89 19.39 -42.03 13.47
CA LYS A 89 20.39 -43.04 13.84
C LYS A 89 19.74 -44.43 13.84
N PRO A 90 20.35 -45.42 13.17
CA PRO A 90 19.79 -46.75 13.08
C PRO A 90 19.63 -47.40 14.46
N GLU A 91 20.47 -47.05 15.43
CA GLU A 91 20.46 -47.55 16.81
C GLU A 91 19.15 -47.25 17.57
N PHE A 92 18.39 -46.22 17.16
CA PHE A 92 17.16 -45.78 17.82
C PHE A 92 15.91 -46.15 17.01
N CYS A 93 16.04 -46.89 15.91
CA CYS A 93 14.90 -47.38 15.14
C CYS A 93 14.17 -48.50 15.93
N LEU A 94 12.94 -48.22 16.39
CA LEU A 94 12.09 -49.14 17.19
C LEU A 94 11.87 -50.52 16.55
N GLN A 95 12.05 -50.62 15.22
CA GLN A 95 11.98 -51.86 14.45
C GLN A 95 13.04 -52.89 14.86
N ILE A 96 14.10 -52.50 15.59
CA ILE A 96 15.13 -53.40 16.12
C ILE A 96 14.63 -54.22 17.32
N TYR A 97 13.66 -53.69 18.08
CA TYR A 97 13.25 -54.26 19.37
C TYR A 97 11.90 -55.00 19.32
N GLY A 98 11.40 -55.33 18.13
CA GLY A 98 10.14 -56.07 17.95
C GLY A 98 10.26 -57.58 18.23
N PRO A 99 9.18 -58.25 18.65
CA PRO A 99 9.18 -59.69 18.93
C PRO A 99 9.40 -60.57 17.67
N ASP A 100 9.16 -60.02 16.48
CA ASP A 100 9.27 -60.72 15.18
C ASP A 100 10.56 -60.39 14.40
N VAL A 101 11.63 -59.96 15.07
CA VAL A 101 12.87 -59.54 14.39
C VAL A 101 13.91 -60.68 14.41
N PRO A 102 14.02 -61.52 13.36
CA PRO A 102 15.02 -62.56 13.29
C PRO A 102 16.39 -61.97 12.94
N ASN A 103 17.12 -61.42 13.91
CA ASN A 103 18.56 -61.09 13.86
C ASN A 103 19.13 -60.63 12.49
N ARG A 104 18.37 -59.83 11.73
CA ARG A 104 18.72 -59.37 10.39
C ARG A 104 19.05 -57.89 10.50
N ARG A 105 20.25 -57.51 10.07
CA ARG A 105 20.63 -56.11 9.90
C ARG A 105 19.62 -55.45 8.96
N ILE A 106 18.87 -54.49 9.47
CA ILE A 106 17.92 -53.72 8.68
C ILE A 106 18.74 -52.84 7.72
N PRO A 107 18.48 -52.88 6.40
CA PRO A 107 19.19 -52.03 5.44
C PRO A 107 18.95 -50.55 5.75
N GLU A 108 20.00 -49.72 5.73
CA GLU A 108 19.97 -48.27 6.05
C GLU A 108 18.88 -47.48 5.30
N LYS A 109 18.48 -47.96 4.12
CA LYS A 109 17.44 -47.36 3.27
C LYS A 109 16.02 -47.34 3.86
N TYR A 110 15.80 -47.91 5.04
CA TYR A 110 14.49 -47.97 5.69
C TYR A 110 14.37 -47.17 7.00
N CYS A 111 15.46 -46.52 7.47
CA CYS A 111 15.36 -45.46 8.48
C CYS A 111 15.35 -44.11 7.73
N TRP A 112 14.28 -43.34 7.87
CA TRP A 112 14.06 -42.03 7.24
C TRP A 112 14.67 -40.91 8.08
#